data_AF-F3GHU2-F1
#
_entry.id   AF-F3GHU2-F1
#
_cell.length_a   1.000
_cell.length_b   1.000
_cell.length_c   1.000
_cell.angle_alpha   90.00
_cell.angle_beta   90.00
_cell.angle_gamma   90.00
#
_symmetry.space_group_name_H-M   'P 1'
#
loop_
_entity.id
_entity.type
_entity.pdbx_description
1 polymer ?
#
loop_
_entity_poly.entity_id
_entity_poly.type
_entity_poly.pdbx_seq_one_letter_code
_entity_poly.pdbx_strand_id
1 'polypeptide(L)'
;MCDDRNPLHCFIPPYMLERMAQSPKNLVSARAIANLTSSSAFLASRLSARTMPSMHAIKSPDGRKHRVIHDAKGTDDLPGAVVRKEGQAATGDKATDEAYDGSGDVYDFYAQLFERNSLDDSGMSLVSTVHVAEVDFNGEHVPLSNAYWNGSQMAYGDGDDLVFKRFTGSLEVIGHELTHGVQSFTSNLDYRGQSGALNEHFADVFGMLVRQWKQGTSAAESDWVVGKELLVPAPTRRGIRDMEKPGTAYSNDPDLGDDPQPATMADLYTGAKDRGGVHINSGIPNRVFVLVAK
;
A
#
# COMPACT_ATOMS: atom_id res chain seq x y z
N MET A 1 -12.56 -25.80 -2.54
CA MET A 1 -13.41 -24.66 -2.15
C MET A 1 -12.56 -23.70 -1.32
N CYS A 2 -11.84 -22.78 -1.97
CA CYS A 2 -11.03 -21.73 -1.33
C CYS A 2 -10.96 -20.50 -2.26
N ASP A 3 -12.11 -20.02 -2.76
CA ASP A 3 -12.14 -18.98 -3.81
C ASP A 3 -12.34 -17.54 -3.31
N ASP A 4 -12.43 -17.28 -2.01
CA ASP A 4 -12.63 -15.92 -1.49
C ASP A 4 -11.65 -15.57 -0.36
N ARG A 5 -10.35 -15.47 -0.71
CA ARG A 5 -9.38 -14.73 0.12
C ARG A 5 -9.51 -13.26 -0.26
N ASN A 6 -10.08 -12.46 0.65
CA ASN A 6 -10.52 -11.09 0.38
C ASN A 6 -9.64 -10.05 1.11
N PRO A 7 -8.53 -9.59 0.51
CA PRO A 7 -7.85 -8.39 0.99
C PRO A 7 -8.58 -7.16 0.44
N LEU A 8 -9.09 -6.33 1.33
CA LEU A 8 -9.50 -4.96 1.01
C LEU A 8 -8.30 -4.05 1.27
N HIS A 9 -7.65 -3.44 0.28
CA HIS A 9 -6.51 -2.51 0.50
C HIS A 9 -5.27 -3.18 1.11
N CYS A 10 -4.52 -3.92 0.30
CA CYS A 10 -3.15 -4.32 0.63
C CYS A 10 -2.26 -3.93 -0.54
N PHE A 11 -1.10 -3.33 -0.27
CA PHE A 11 -0.22 -2.86 -1.33
C PHE A 11 0.28 -3.97 -2.26
N ILE A 12 0.68 -5.12 -1.68
CA ILE A 12 1.11 -6.29 -2.43
C ILE A 12 -0.13 -7.11 -2.85
N PRO A 13 -0.39 -7.24 -4.17
CA PRO A 13 -1.58 -7.91 -4.65
C PRO A 13 -1.56 -9.42 -4.38
N PRO A 14 -2.72 -10.07 -4.20
CA PRO A 14 -2.80 -11.51 -3.94
C PRO A 14 -2.16 -12.37 -5.01
N TYR A 15 -2.30 -12.00 -6.29
CA TYR A 15 -1.74 -12.77 -7.39
C TYR A 15 -0.19 -12.85 -7.33
N MET A 16 0.45 -11.82 -6.77
CA MET A 16 1.91 -11.77 -6.61
C MET A 16 2.35 -12.76 -5.54
N LEU A 17 1.66 -12.75 -4.39
CA LEU A 17 1.90 -13.71 -3.32
C LEU A 17 1.55 -15.16 -3.74
N GLU A 18 0.48 -15.35 -4.51
CA GLU A 18 0.13 -16.65 -5.11
C GLU A 18 1.25 -17.19 -6.02
N ARG A 19 1.92 -16.30 -6.76
CA ARG A 19 3.07 -16.66 -7.60
C ARG A 19 4.31 -16.95 -6.75
N MET A 20 4.61 -16.13 -5.75
CA MET A 20 5.71 -16.36 -4.82
C MET A 20 5.55 -17.64 -3.99
N ALA A 21 4.32 -18.03 -3.66
CA ALA A 21 4.01 -19.29 -3.01
C ALA A 21 4.46 -20.51 -3.83
N GLN A 22 4.64 -20.35 -5.15
CA GLN A 22 5.15 -21.38 -6.07
C GLN A 22 6.65 -21.23 -6.34
N SER A 23 7.35 -20.33 -5.66
CA SER A 23 8.79 -20.13 -5.82
C SER A 23 9.56 -21.43 -5.49
N PRO A 24 10.62 -21.75 -6.25
CA PRO A 24 11.50 -22.87 -5.91
C PRO A 24 12.30 -22.62 -4.62
N LYS A 25 12.31 -21.39 -4.08
CA LYS A 25 12.95 -21.05 -2.82
C LYS A 25 11.96 -21.26 -1.67
N ASN A 26 12.23 -22.26 -0.84
CA ASN A 26 11.35 -22.64 0.28
C ASN A 26 10.98 -21.46 1.20
N LEU A 27 11.92 -20.57 1.50
CA LEU A 27 11.67 -19.44 2.39
C LEU A 27 10.75 -18.38 1.76
N VAL A 28 10.92 -18.09 0.45
CA VAL A 28 10.03 -17.18 -0.29
C VAL A 28 8.62 -17.75 -0.34
N SER A 29 8.50 -19.04 -0.67
CA SER A 29 7.21 -19.73 -0.68
C SER A 29 6.54 -19.69 0.69
N ALA A 30 7.26 -20.03 1.77
CA ALA A 30 6.72 -20.02 3.13
C ALA A 30 6.24 -18.63 3.57
N ARG A 31 7.03 -17.58 3.30
CA ARG A 31 6.68 -16.18 3.61
C ARG A 31 5.43 -15.73 2.84
N ALA A 32 5.36 -16.03 1.54
CA ALA A 32 4.20 -15.67 0.73
C ALA A 32 2.91 -16.34 1.20
N ILE A 33 2.98 -17.60 1.63
CA ILE A 33 1.79 -18.31 2.11
C ILE A 33 1.35 -17.78 3.50
N ALA A 34 2.28 -17.40 4.38
CA ALA A 34 1.95 -16.70 5.63
C ALA A 34 1.18 -15.40 5.33
N ASN A 35 1.66 -14.61 4.36
CA ASN A 35 1.02 -13.37 3.91
C ASN A 35 -0.39 -13.53 3.34
N LEU A 36 -0.58 -14.56 2.53
CA LEU A 36 -1.92 -14.89 2.03
C LEU A 36 -2.90 -15.25 3.14
N THR A 37 -2.41 -15.75 4.28
CA THR A 37 -3.26 -16.18 5.39
C THR A 37 -3.62 -15.01 6.32
N SER A 38 -2.64 -14.16 6.65
CA SER A 38 -2.80 -13.00 7.54
C SER A 38 -3.77 -11.95 6.98
N SER A 39 -3.76 -11.72 5.66
CA SER A 39 -4.62 -10.74 4.99
C SER A 39 -6.13 -10.92 5.24
N SER A 40 -6.57 -12.15 5.54
CA SER A 40 -7.97 -12.46 5.84
C SER A 40 -8.45 -11.96 7.21
N ALA A 41 -7.53 -11.77 8.17
CA ALA A 41 -7.85 -11.38 9.54
C ALA A 41 -8.42 -9.95 9.63
N PHE A 42 -8.12 -9.08 8.66
CA PHE A 42 -8.51 -7.67 8.69
C PHE A 42 -9.81 -7.36 7.95
N LEU A 43 -10.45 -8.36 7.33
CA LEU A 43 -11.66 -8.17 6.52
C LEU A 43 -12.77 -7.45 7.29
N ALA A 44 -13.07 -7.90 8.52
CA ALA A 44 -14.15 -7.36 9.32
C ALA A 44 -13.93 -5.89 9.68
N SER A 45 -12.72 -5.54 10.12
CA SER A 45 -12.34 -4.16 10.44
C SER A 45 -12.46 -3.25 9.23
N ARG A 46 -12.00 -3.70 8.05
CA ARG A 46 -12.03 -2.94 6.81
C ARG A 46 -13.46 -2.74 6.29
N LEU A 47 -14.31 -3.76 6.35
CA LEU A 47 -15.73 -3.64 5.99
C LEU A 47 -16.48 -2.67 6.91
N SER A 48 -16.21 -2.74 8.22
CA SER A 48 -16.78 -1.83 9.21
C SER A 48 -16.34 -0.38 8.95
N ALA A 49 -15.05 -0.15 8.74
CA ALA A 49 -14.51 1.16 8.44
C ALA A 49 -15.04 1.74 7.13
N ARG A 50 -15.23 0.90 6.10
CA ARG A 50 -15.84 1.34 4.85
C ARG A 50 -17.31 1.77 5.02
N THR A 51 -18.04 1.08 5.88
CA THR A 51 -19.46 1.35 6.13
C THR A 51 -19.65 2.59 7.01
N MET A 52 -18.79 2.78 8.01
CA MET A 52 -18.83 3.91 8.94
C MET A 52 -17.45 4.53 9.15
N PRO A 53 -16.90 5.24 8.14
CA PRO A 53 -15.51 5.74 8.20
C PRO A 53 -15.32 6.77 9.31
N SER A 54 -16.30 7.66 9.53
CA SER A 54 -16.25 8.67 10.60
C SER A 54 -16.22 8.09 12.02
N MET A 55 -16.71 6.87 12.22
CA MET A 55 -16.63 6.18 13.53
C MET A 55 -15.21 5.68 13.83
N HIS A 56 -14.39 5.48 12.80
CA HIS A 56 -13.02 4.99 12.90
C HIS A 56 -11.99 6.14 12.83
N ALA A 57 -12.45 7.37 12.57
CA ALA A 57 -11.62 8.57 12.53
C ALA A 57 -11.22 9.03 13.94
N ILE A 58 -9.93 8.92 14.26
CA ILE A 58 -9.37 9.47 15.50
C ILE A 58 -9.12 10.96 15.27
N LYS A 59 -9.87 11.84 15.90
CA LYS A 59 -9.69 13.29 15.73
C LYS A 59 -8.33 13.76 16.25
N SER A 60 -7.68 14.66 15.52
CA SER A 60 -6.52 15.39 16.05
C SER A 60 -6.93 16.23 17.27
N PRO A 61 -6.05 16.37 18.28
CA PRO A 61 -6.35 17.16 19.46
C PRO A 61 -6.63 18.65 19.18
N ASP A 62 -6.03 19.21 18.12
CA ASP A 62 -6.10 20.63 17.79
C ASP A 62 -6.66 20.92 16.38
N GLY A 63 -7.21 19.90 15.71
CA GLY A 63 -7.79 20.04 14.37
C GLY A 63 -6.77 20.14 13.23
N ARG A 64 -5.48 19.88 13.48
CA ARG A 64 -4.38 20.03 12.50
C ARG A 64 -3.58 18.74 12.36
N LYS A 65 -2.48 18.80 11.59
CA LYS A 65 -1.55 17.68 11.41
C LYS A 65 -1.18 17.07 12.76
N HIS A 66 -1.51 15.79 12.93
CA HIS A 66 -1.23 15.06 14.16
C HIS A 66 -0.90 13.61 13.82
N ARG A 67 0.36 13.23 14.01
CA ARG A 67 0.87 11.88 13.76
C ARG A 67 1.12 11.13 15.05
N VAL A 68 0.83 9.83 15.05
CA VAL A 68 1.19 8.91 16.12
C VAL A 68 1.73 7.62 15.50
N ILE A 69 3.00 7.32 15.77
CA ILE A 69 3.67 6.12 15.31
C ILE A 69 3.77 5.14 16.48
N HIS A 70 3.34 3.92 16.21
CA HIS A 70 3.44 2.79 17.10
C HIS A 70 4.38 1.73 16.54
N ASP A 71 4.81 0.84 17.42
CA ASP A 71 5.66 -0.30 17.14
C ASP A 71 4.95 -1.59 17.61
N ALA A 72 4.72 -2.51 16.66
CA ALA A 72 4.15 -3.82 16.94
C ALA A 72 5.19 -4.80 17.52
N LYS A 73 6.48 -4.44 17.53
CA LYS A 73 7.60 -5.22 18.08
C LYS A 73 7.71 -6.61 17.47
N GLY A 74 7.42 -6.74 16.18
CA GLY A 74 7.44 -8.02 15.49
C GLY A 74 6.27 -8.92 15.88
N THR A 75 5.11 -8.37 16.25
CA THR A 75 3.84 -9.11 16.40
C THR A 75 2.79 -8.62 15.41
N ASP A 76 1.63 -9.26 15.39
CA ASP A 76 0.44 -8.83 14.64
C ASP A 76 -0.52 -7.95 15.46
N ASP A 77 -0.11 -7.53 16.68
CA ASP A 77 -0.92 -6.70 17.57
C ASP A 77 -0.94 -5.22 17.13
N LEU A 78 -2.11 -4.75 16.71
CA LEU A 78 -2.31 -3.34 16.35
C LEU A 78 -3.10 -2.57 17.42
N PRO A 79 -2.75 -1.29 17.72
CA PRO A 79 -1.67 -0.53 17.10
C PRO A 79 -0.28 -0.82 17.69
N GLY A 80 -0.15 -1.54 18.80
CA GLY A 80 1.12 -1.73 19.50
C GLY A 80 1.51 -0.54 20.39
N ALA A 81 2.79 -0.43 20.75
CA ALA A 81 3.28 0.59 21.69
C ALA A 81 3.60 1.91 20.98
N VAL A 82 3.18 3.05 21.54
CA VAL A 82 3.53 4.36 20.98
C VAL A 82 5.04 4.59 21.10
N VAL A 83 5.69 4.90 19.98
CA VAL A 83 7.14 5.17 19.90
C VAL A 83 7.48 6.58 19.45
N ARG A 84 6.60 7.24 18.69
CA ARG A 84 6.79 8.64 18.27
C ARG A 84 5.46 9.37 18.12
N LYS A 85 5.37 10.60 18.63
CA LYS A 85 4.20 11.49 18.52
C LYS A 85 4.55 12.77 17.78
N GLU A 86 3.52 13.48 17.34
CA GLU A 86 3.65 14.81 16.74
C GLU A 86 4.57 15.73 17.56
N GLY A 87 5.54 16.34 16.88
CA GLY A 87 6.53 17.24 17.47
C GLY A 87 7.73 16.57 18.15
N GLN A 88 7.74 15.24 18.29
CA GLN A 88 8.89 14.54 18.89
C GLN A 88 10.04 14.36 17.89
N ALA A 89 11.27 14.40 18.43
CA ALA A 89 12.49 14.14 17.68
C ALA A 89 12.52 12.72 17.08
N ALA A 90 13.39 12.53 16.09
CA ALA A 90 13.66 11.23 15.48
C ALA A 90 14.09 10.20 16.54
N THR A 91 13.62 8.96 16.40
CA THR A 91 13.91 7.88 17.35
C THR A 91 15.23 7.19 17.06
N GLY A 92 15.72 7.29 15.82
CA GLY A 92 16.87 6.53 15.32
C GLY A 92 16.50 5.17 14.76
N ASP A 93 15.24 4.75 14.88
CA ASP A 93 14.68 3.62 14.15
C ASP A 93 14.19 4.09 12.78
N LYS A 94 14.71 3.45 11.72
CA LYS A 94 14.42 3.88 10.34
C LYS A 94 12.95 3.75 9.98
N ALA A 95 12.30 2.63 10.34
CA ALA A 95 10.92 2.40 9.96
C ALA A 95 10.00 3.43 10.63
N THR A 96 10.24 3.68 11.92
CA THR A 96 9.53 4.68 12.72
C THR A 96 9.70 6.08 12.14
N ASP A 97 10.93 6.47 11.82
CA ASP A 97 11.23 7.81 11.32
C ASP A 97 10.69 8.02 9.89
N GLU A 98 10.80 7.02 9.01
CA GLU A 98 10.24 7.03 7.67
C GLU A 98 8.69 7.08 7.68
N ALA A 99 8.03 6.32 8.54
CA ALA A 99 6.57 6.36 8.70
C ALA A 99 6.10 7.74 9.23
N TYR A 100 6.83 8.33 10.18
CA TYR A 100 6.55 9.66 10.71
C TYR A 100 6.69 10.75 9.65
N ASP A 101 7.81 10.75 8.93
CA ASP A 101 8.09 11.77 7.92
C ASP A 101 7.16 11.61 6.71
N GLY A 102 7.00 10.38 6.20
CA GLY A 102 6.17 10.09 5.04
C GLY A 102 4.68 10.36 5.26
N SER A 103 4.11 10.00 6.42
CA SER A 103 2.73 10.37 6.74
C SER A 103 2.55 11.89 6.87
N GLY A 104 3.59 12.60 7.33
CA GLY A 104 3.60 14.06 7.38
C GLY A 104 3.61 14.69 5.99
N ASP A 105 4.42 14.14 5.09
CA ASP A 105 4.50 14.58 3.70
C ASP A 105 3.17 14.38 2.96
N VAL A 106 2.48 13.27 3.22
CA VAL A 106 1.13 13.04 2.67
C VAL A 106 0.13 14.07 3.20
N TYR A 107 0.11 14.35 4.51
CA TYR A 107 -0.75 15.40 5.06
C TYR A 107 -0.47 16.74 4.37
N ASP A 108 0.81 17.14 4.30
CA ASP A 108 1.21 18.43 3.78
C ASP A 108 0.89 18.57 2.28
N PHE A 109 1.05 17.49 1.50
CA PHE A 109 0.63 17.42 0.10
C PHE A 109 -0.87 17.69 -0.06
N TYR A 110 -1.72 16.99 0.69
CA TYR A 110 -3.18 17.18 0.61
C TYR A 110 -3.61 18.58 1.08
N ALA A 111 -3.01 19.08 2.17
CA ALA A 111 -3.33 20.38 2.71
C ALA A 111 -2.90 21.53 1.79
N GLN A 112 -1.70 21.46 1.21
CA GLN A 112 -1.15 22.56 0.41
C GLN A 112 -1.68 22.61 -1.02
N LEU A 113 -1.92 21.46 -1.66
CA LEU A 113 -2.37 21.42 -3.05
C LEU A 113 -3.88 21.34 -3.22
N PHE A 114 -4.59 20.80 -2.22
CA PHE A 114 -6.03 20.55 -2.31
C PHE A 114 -6.83 21.21 -1.18
N GLU A 115 -6.18 21.99 -0.31
CA GLU A 115 -6.82 22.61 0.87
C GLU A 115 -7.53 21.61 1.78
N ARG A 116 -7.14 20.33 1.72
CA ARG A 116 -7.79 19.22 2.42
C ARG A 116 -7.14 18.99 3.78
N ASN A 117 -7.94 19.00 4.85
CA ASN A 117 -7.43 18.77 6.19
C ASN A 117 -7.42 17.28 6.58
N SER A 118 -6.30 16.60 6.33
CA SER A 118 -6.12 15.15 6.58
C SER A 118 -7.01 14.24 5.70
N LEU A 119 -7.06 12.94 6.04
CA LEU A 119 -7.75 11.92 5.25
C LEU A 119 -9.26 12.12 5.21
N ASP A 120 -9.86 12.72 6.24
CA ASP A 120 -11.31 12.91 6.39
C ASP A 120 -11.79 14.35 6.11
N ASP A 121 -10.87 15.24 5.73
CA ASP A 121 -11.12 16.69 5.62
C ASP A 121 -11.53 17.39 6.93
N SER A 122 -11.27 16.76 8.07
CA SER A 122 -11.66 17.24 9.39
C SER A 122 -10.57 17.05 10.44
N GLY A 123 -9.31 16.88 9.99
CA GLY A 123 -8.17 16.77 10.87
C GLY A 123 -8.07 15.41 11.57
N MET A 124 -8.39 14.32 10.89
CA MET A 124 -8.09 12.97 11.39
C MET A 124 -6.59 12.81 11.70
N SER A 125 -6.28 12.18 12.83
CA SER A 125 -4.92 11.80 13.21
C SER A 125 -4.41 10.71 12.28
N LEU A 126 -3.15 10.83 11.88
CA LEU A 126 -2.46 9.82 11.09
C LEU A 126 -1.78 8.83 12.03
N VAL A 127 -2.43 7.69 12.24
CA VAL A 127 -1.90 6.59 13.07
C VAL A 127 -1.21 5.58 12.17
N SER A 128 -0.01 5.18 12.55
CA SER A 128 0.82 4.21 11.82
C SER A 128 1.47 3.24 12.78
N THR A 129 1.55 1.96 12.41
CA THR A 129 2.28 0.93 13.15
C THR A 129 3.36 0.32 12.28
N VAL A 130 4.59 0.30 12.80
CA VAL A 130 5.76 -0.31 12.15
C VAL A 130 6.11 -1.66 12.78
N HIS A 131 7.03 -2.39 12.16
CA HIS A 131 7.49 -3.72 12.58
C HIS A 131 6.35 -4.73 12.75
N VAL A 132 5.34 -4.61 11.88
CA VAL A 132 4.21 -5.54 11.86
C VAL A 132 4.70 -6.88 11.34
N ALA A 133 4.38 -7.93 12.08
CA ALA A 133 4.64 -9.29 11.71
C ALA A 133 3.33 -10.03 11.38
N GLU A 134 3.50 -11.25 10.91
CA GLU A 134 2.44 -12.23 10.73
C GLU A 134 2.86 -13.57 11.29
N VAL A 135 1.90 -14.46 11.51
CA VAL A 135 2.17 -15.80 12.05
C VAL A 135 2.31 -16.79 10.91
N ASP A 136 3.44 -17.50 10.85
CA ASP A 136 3.65 -18.56 9.87
C ASP A 136 3.00 -19.91 10.30
N PHE A 137 3.15 -20.95 9.47
CA PHE A 137 2.56 -22.27 9.76
C PHE A 137 3.13 -22.97 10.98
N ASN A 138 4.28 -22.54 11.47
CA ASN A 138 4.89 -23.08 12.69
C ASN A 138 4.43 -22.31 13.94
N GLY A 139 3.59 -21.28 13.78
CA GLY A 139 3.16 -20.42 14.87
C GLY A 139 4.19 -19.36 15.25
N GLU A 140 5.19 -19.11 14.40
CA GLU A 140 6.23 -18.10 14.65
C GLU A 140 5.86 -16.77 14.00
N HIS A 141 6.20 -15.67 14.68
CA HIS A 141 6.08 -14.35 14.10
C HIS A 141 7.19 -14.11 13.07
N VAL A 142 6.80 -13.63 11.90
CA VAL A 142 7.66 -13.40 10.77
C VAL A 142 7.36 -12.04 10.16
N PRO A 143 8.37 -11.30 9.66
CA PRO A 143 8.14 -9.99 9.08
C PRO A 143 7.07 -10.02 7.98
N LEU A 144 6.08 -9.13 8.10
CA LEU A 144 5.04 -8.98 7.09
C LEU A 144 5.67 -8.48 5.77
N SER A 145 5.34 -9.12 4.66
CA SER A 145 5.73 -8.68 3.31
C SER A 145 4.63 -7.86 2.64
N ASN A 146 4.11 -6.87 3.36
CA ASN A 146 3.02 -6.01 2.88
C ASN A 146 2.96 -4.68 3.66
N ALA A 147 2.15 -3.75 3.15
CA ALA A 147 1.64 -2.59 3.88
C ALA A 147 0.15 -2.42 3.56
N TYR A 148 -0.59 -1.82 4.49
CA TYR A 148 -2.02 -1.60 4.28
C TYR A 148 -2.61 -0.49 5.13
N TRP A 149 -3.64 0.16 4.58
CA TRP A 149 -4.65 0.89 5.33
C TRP A 149 -5.75 -0.06 5.81
N ASN A 150 -5.98 -0.14 7.13
CA ASN A 150 -7.02 -1.03 7.68
C ASN A 150 -8.38 -0.34 7.92
N GLY A 151 -8.52 0.93 7.56
CA GLY A 151 -9.71 1.74 7.82
C GLY A 151 -9.56 2.73 8.98
N SER A 152 -8.58 2.54 9.86
CA SER A 152 -8.30 3.46 10.98
C SER A 152 -6.84 3.86 11.11
N GLN A 153 -5.92 3.01 10.68
CA GLN A 153 -4.48 3.24 10.75
C GLN A 153 -3.73 2.54 9.61
N MET A 154 -2.50 2.98 9.41
CA MET A 154 -1.51 2.31 8.58
C MET A 154 -0.78 1.21 9.34
N ALA A 155 -0.47 0.12 8.65
CA ALA A 155 0.40 -0.94 9.12
C ALA A 155 1.49 -1.24 8.09
N TYR A 156 2.73 -1.33 8.54
CA TYR A 156 3.90 -1.55 7.70
C TYR A 156 4.69 -2.76 8.18
N GLY A 157 4.94 -3.69 7.25
CA GLY A 157 5.88 -4.79 7.44
C GLY A 157 7.31 -4.41 7.09
N ASP A 158 8.25 -5.17 7.66
CA ASP A 158 9.68 -5.01 7.39
C ASP A 158 10.14 -5.73 6.11
N GLY A 159 9.26 -6.52 5.47
CA GLY A 159 9.61 -7.33 4.32
C GLY A 159 10.42 -8.56 4.69
N ASP A 160 10.62 -9.45 3.71
CA ASP A 160 11.36 -10.70 3.90
C ASP A 160 12.87 -10.59 3.62
N ASP A 161 13.33 -9.44 3.11
CA ASP A 161 14.68 -9.20 2.56
C ASP A 161 15.11 -10.19 1.46
N LEU A 162 14.17 -10.98 0.92
CA LEU A 162 14.37 -11.91 -0.20
C LEU A 162 13.80 -11.34 -1.49
N VAL A 163 12.60 -10.78 -1.39
CA VAL A 163 11.85 -10.14 -2.48
C VAL A 163 11.52 -8.71 -2.09
N PHE A 164 11.07 -8.50 -0.86
CA PHE A 164 10.65 -7.19 -0.36
C PHE A 164 11.53 -6.72 0.80
N LYS A 165 11.92 -5.45 0.74
CA LYS A 165 12.48 -4.68 1.84
C LYS A 165 11.35 -4.05 2.65
N ARG A 166 11.70 -3.34 3.73
CA ARG A 166 10.75 -2.59 4.57
C ARG A 166 9.84 -1.66 3.78
N PHE A 167 8.57 -1.64 4.13
CA PHE A 167 7.54 -0.91 3.38
C PHE A 167 7.51 0.59 3.67
N THR A 168 8.04 1.02 4.80
CA THR A 168 8.22 2.45 5.12
C THR A 168 9.25 3.13 4.23
N GLY A 169 10.13 2.35 3.57
CA GLY A 169 11.21 2.88 2.72
C GLY A 169 10.74 3.51 1.41
N SER A 170 9.44 3.51 1.12
CA SER A 170 8.86 4.04 -0.11
C SER A 170 7.75 5.04 0.20
N LEU A 171 8.01 6.33 -0.04
CA LEU A 171 7.04 7.41 0.23
C LEU A 171 5.77 7.26 -0.61
N GLU A 172 5.89 6.79 -1.85
CA GLU A 172 4.72 6.58 -2.72
C GLU A 172 3.80 5.47 -2.21
N VAL A 173 4.33 4.46 -1.50
CA VAL A 173 3.54 3.39 -0.87
C VAL A 173 2.78 3.94 0.34
N ILE A 174 3.44 4.77 1.16
CA ILE A 174 2.78 5.49 2.25
C ILE A 174 1.66 6.38 1.70
N GLY A 175 1.92 7.10 0.61
CA GLY A 175 0.92 7.94 -0.07
C GLY A 175 -0.22 7.14 -0.70
N HIS A 176 0.06 5.99 -1.30
CA HIS A 176 -0.94 5.08 -1.88
C HIS A 176 -1.92 4.61 -0.79
N GLU A 177 -1.40 4.06 0.29
CA GLU A 177 -2.25 3.50 1.35
C GLU A 177 -3.06 4.57 2.09
N LEU A 178 -2.46 5.74 2.38
CA LEU A 178 -3.20 6.85 2.98
C LEU A 178 -4.25 7.43 2.02
N THR A 179 -4.06 7.31 0.71
CA THR A 179 -5.06 7.72 -0.28
C THR A 179 -6.30 6.81 -0.24
N HIS A 180 -6.17 5.52 0.08
CA HIS A 180 -7.36 4.70 0.38
C HIS A 180 -8.16 5.26 1.57
N GLY A 181 -7.47 5.82 2.56
CA GLY A 181 -8.10 6.61 3.63
C GLY A 181 -8.92 7.77 3.08
N VAL A 182 -8.34 8.62 2.23
CA VAL A 182 -9.06 9.73 1.56
C VAL A 182 -10.27 9.24 0.78
N GLN A 183 -10.12 8.15 0.03
CA GLN A 183 -11.19 7.57 -0.77
C GLN A 183 -12.35 7.07 0.09
N SER A 184 -12.06 6.57 1.30
CA SER A 184 -13.07 6.10 2.26
C SER A 184 -14.00 7.23 2.74
N PHE A 185 -13.53 8.48 2.76
CA PHE A 185 -14.30 9.68 3.14
C PHE A 185 -14.83 10.48 1.95
N THR A 186 -14.64 10.00 0.72
CA THR A 186 -15.06 10.70 -0.51
C THR A 186 -15.88 9.78 -1.41
N SER A 187 -15.30 9.26 -2.49
CA SER A 187 -16.01 8.42 -3.47
C SER A 187 -16.45 7.05 -2.91
N ASN A 188 -15.74 6.54 -1.90
CA ASN A 188 -15.93 5.22 -1.28
C ASN A 188 -16.19 4.09 -2.30
N LEU A 189 -15.40 4.09 -3.39
CA LEU A 189 -15.57 3.18 -4.52
C LEU A 189 -15.59 1.72 -4.06
N ASP A 190 -16.54 0.96 -4.61
CA ASP A 190 -16.58 -0.49 -4.43
C ASP A 190 -15.28 -1.12 -4.85
N TYR A 191 -14.65 -1.85 -3.93
CA TYR A 191 -13.38 -2.51 -4.17
C TYR A 191 -13.58 -3.82 -4.93
N ARG A 192 -14.14 -3.72 -6.15
CA ARG A 192 -14.44 -4.84 -7.04
C ARG A 192 -14.51 -4.36 -8.49
N GLY A 193 -13.99 -5.18 -9.42
CA GLY A 193 -14.02 -4.91 -10.85
C GLY A 193 -13.45 -3.53 -11.19
N GLN A 194 -14.07 -2.83 -12.14
CA GLN A 194 -13.61 -1.51 -12.58
C GLN A 194 -13.67 -0.44 -11.48
N SER A 195 -14.65 -0.50 -10.57
CA SER A 195 -14.71 0.43 -9.44
C SER A 195 -13.50 0.24 -8.51
N GLY A 196 -13.09 -1.01 -8.27
CA GLY A 196 -11.89 -1.30 -7.49
C GLY A 196 -10.61 -0.97 -8.24
N ALA A 197 -10.58 -1.17 -9.56
CA ALA A 197 -9.45 -0.74 -10.39
C ALA A 197 -9.28 0.78 -10.40
N LEU A 198 -10.37 1.54 -10.38
CA LEU A 198 -10.32 3.00 -10.15
C LEU A 198 -9.88 3.33 -8.73
N ASN A 199 -10.26 2.52 -7.74
CA ASN A 199 -9.83 2.71 -6.36
C ASN A 199 -8.29 2.62 -6.26
N GLU A 200 -7.71 1.54 -6.77
CA GLU A 200 -6.25 1.32 -6.88
C GLU A 200 -5.55 2.38 -7.73
N HIS A 201 -6.16 2.76 -8.85
CA HIS A 201 -5.64 3.80 -9.73
C HIS A 201 -5.43 5.13 -9.00
N PHE A 202 -6.44 5.60 -8.25
CA PHE A 202 -6.30 6.85 -7.51
C PHE A 202 -5.21 6.73 -6.44
N ALA A 203 -5.12 5.59 -5.75
CA ALA A 203 -4.06 5.34 -4.78
C ALA A 203 -2.66 5.41 -5.42
N ASP A 204 -2.45 4.77 -6.58
CA ASP A 204 -1.20 4.88 -7.35
C ASP A 204 -0.90 6.32 -7.78
N VAL A 205 -1.88 7.02 -8.36
CA VAL A 205 -1.73 8.41 -8.81
C VAL A 205 -1.32 9.32 -7.67
N PHE A 206 -2.05 9.33 -6.56
CA PHE A 206 -1.75 10.22 -5.45
C PHE A 206 -0.47 9.82 -4.71
N GLY A 207 -0.15 8.53 -4.62
CA GLY A 207 1.15 8.07 -4.12
C GLY A 207 2.31 8.63 -4.95
N MET A 208 2.22 8.54 -6.28
CA MET A 208 3.20 9.10 -7.20
C MET A 208 3.29 10.62 -7.12
N LEU A 209 2.15 11.31 -7.03
CA LEU A 209 2.10 12.77 -6.90
C LEU A 209 2.71 13.25 -5.58
N VAL A 210 2.50 12.56 -4.47
CA VAL A 210 3.15 12.87 -3.18
C VAL A 210 4.67 12.77 -3.36
N ARG A 211 5.17 11.69 -3.97
CA ARG A 211 6.61 11.53 -4.23
C ARG A 211 7.16 12.64 -5.12
N GLN A 212 6.49 12.93 -6.24
CA GLN A 212 6.90 13.98 -7.18
C GLN A 212 6.91 15.36 -6.53
N TRP A 213 5.84 15.72 -5.82
CA TRP A 213 5.72 16.98 -5.09
C TRP A 213 6.84 17.13 -4.05
N LYS A 214 7.09 16.08 -3.26
CA LYS A 214 8.13 16.10 -2.22
C LYS A 214 9.53 16.24 -2.81
N GLN A 215 9.79 15.61 -3.95
CA GLN A 215 11.09 15.61 -4.62
C GLN A 215 11.29 16.78 -5.60
N GLY A 216 10.23 17.52 -5.93
CA GLY A 216 10.26 18.54 -6.98
C GLY A 216 10.44 17.96 -8.39
N THR A 217 10.06 16.70 -8.60
CA THR A 217 10.23 15.98 -9.88
C THR A 217 9.07 16.29 -10.80
N SER A 218 9.35 16.75 -12.02
CA SER A 218 8.29 16.99 -13.02
C SER A 218 7.71 15.70 -13.60
N ALA A 219 6.54 15.79 -14.23
CA ALA A 219 5.91 14.65 -14.92
C ALA A 219 6.79 14.05 -16.03
N ALA A 220 7.59 14.89 -16.72
CA ALA A 220 8.50 14.47 -17.77
C ALA A 220 9.74 13.72 -17.24
N GLU A 221 10.20 14.05 -16.03
CA GLU A 221 11.37 13.43 -15.38
C GLU A 221 11.02 12.19 -14.56
N SER A 222 9.76 12.04 -14.14
CA SER A 222 9.33 10.91 -13.34
C SER A 222 9.41 9.60 -14.12
N ASP A 223 9.89 8.54 -13.47
CA ASP A 223 9.94 7.18 -14.02
C ASP A 223 8.56 6.50 -14.06
N TRP A 224 7.59 7.02 -13.31
CA TRP A 224 6.24 6.46 -13.17
C TRP A 224 6.20 4.98 -12.72
N VAL A 225 7.25 4.54 -12.02
CA VAL A 225 7.34 3.19 -11.46
C VAL A 225 6.97 3.23 -9.97
N VAL A 226 6.01 2.37 -9.61
CA VAL A 226 5.46 2.24 -8.26
C VAL A 226 6.09 1.05 -7.53
N GLY A 227 6.49 1.24 -6.28
CA GLY A 227 7.08 0.26 -5.38
C GLY A 227 8.53 -0.10 -5.68
N LYS A 228 9.30 0.77 -6.37
CA LYS A 228 10.69 0.43 -6.76
C LYS A 228 11.64 0.26 -5.58
N GLU A 229 11.47 1.07 -4.53
CA GLU A 229 12.34 1.03 -3.33
C GLU A 229 12.10 -0.23 -2.50
N LEU A 230 10.92 -0.85 -2.65
CA LEU A 230 10.52 -2.03 -1.91
C LEU A 230 11.21 -3.29 -2.41
N LEU A 231 11.59 -3.36 -3.67
CA LEU A 231 12.13 -4.60 -4.22
C LEU A 231 13.60 -4.78 -3.87
N VAL A 232 13.96 -6.00 -3.47
CA VAL A 232 15.35 -6.46 -3.49
C VAL A 232 15.83 -6.42 -4.95
N PRO A 233 16.95 -5.74 -5.26
CA PRO A 233 17.36 -5.51 -6.64
C PRO A 233 17.56 -6.81 -7.43
N ALA A 234 16.94 -6.88 -8.62
CA ALA A 234 17.12 -7.96 -9.58
C ALA A 234 16.96 -7.41 -11.00
N PRO A 235 17.65 -7.95 -12.01
CA PRO A 235 17.54 -7.47 -13.40
C PRO A 235 16.14 -7.69 -14.00
N THR A 236 15.35 -8.58 -13.41
CA THR A 236 13.98 -8.94 -13.78
C THR A 236 12.92 -8.01 -13.17
N ARG A 237 13.33 -7.05 -12.33
CA ARG A 237 12.44 -6.21 -11.51
C ARG A 237 12.75 -4.74 -11.68
N ARG A 238 11.73 -3.94 -12.00
CA ARG A 238 11.78 -2.46 -11.99
C ARG A 238 10.95 -1.88 -10.86
N GLY A 239 9.80 -2.48 -10.57
CA GLY A 239 8.87 -2.08 -9.52
C GLY A 239 7.72 -3.08 -9.41
N ILE A 240 6.70 -2.72 -8.65
CA ILE A 240 5.46 -3.50 -8.51
C ILE A 240 4.51 -3.20 -9.67
N ARG A 241 4.45 -1.95 -10.12
CA ARG A 241 3.66 -1.48 -11.27
C ARG A 241 4.44 -0.42 -12.06
N ASP A 242 4.22 -0.36 -13.36
CA ASP A 242 4.73 0.71 -14.24
C ASP A 242 3.51 1.44 -14.81
N MET A 243 3.26 2.66 -14.33
CA MET A 243 2.07 3.42 -14.74
C MET A 243 2.16 3.90 -16.19
N GLU A 244 3.36 4.10 -16.72
CA GLU A 244 3.55 4.53 -18.11
C GLU A 244 3.39 3.36 -19.09
N LYS A 245 3.92 2.20 -18.70
CA LYS A 245 3.95 0.95 -19.48
C LYS A 245 3.46 -0.23 -18.62
N PRO A 246 2.15 -0.31 -18.32
CA PRO A 246 1.58 -1.44 -17.59
C PRO A 246 1.94 -2.77 -18.25
N GLY A 247 2.28 -3.79 -17.45
CA GLY A 247 2.75 -5.09 -17.93
C GLY A 247 4.26 -5.18 -18.09
N THR A 248 5.03 -4.18 -17.63
CA THR A 248 6.50 -4.14 -17.79
C THR A 248 7.27 -3.91 -16.48
N ALA A 249 6.58 -3.88 -15.34
CA ALA A 249 7.23 -3.63 -14.05
C ALA A 249 8.19 -4.75 -13.64
N TYR A 250 7.90 -5.98 -14.03
CA TYR A 250 8.77 -7.15 -13.87
C TYR A 250 8.44 -8.18 -14.96
N SER A 251 9.45 -8.95 -15.39
CA SER A 251 9.26 -9.99 -16.40
C SER A 251 10.24 -11.14 -16.23
N ASN A 252 9.78 -12.35 -16.50
CA ASN A 252 10.51 -13.61 -16.36
C ASN A 252 11.20 -13.74 -14.98
N ASP A 253 10.57 -13.20 -13.94
CA ASP A 253 11.12 -13.25 -12.60
C ASP A 253 10.88 -14.64 -11.98
N PRO A 254 11.90 -15.28 -11.37
CA PRO A 254 11.74 -16.60 -10.78
C PRO A 254 10.73 -16.65 -9.62
N ASP A 255 10.55 -15.54 -8.90
CA ASP A 255 9.67 -15.43 -7.74
C ASP A 255 8.35 -14.71 -8.07
N LEU A 256 8.37 -13.72 -8.99
CA LEU A 256 7.22 -12.86 -9.31
C LEU A 256 6.52 -13.20 -10.65
N GLY A 257 7.17 -13.94 -11.56
CA GLY A 257 6.65 -14.18 -12.91
C GLY A 257 6.69 -12.93 -13.81
N ASP A 258 5.58 -12.65 -14.49
CA ASP A 258 5.40 -11.49 -15.37
C ASP A 258 4.31 -10.56 -14.82
N ASP A 259 4.49 -9.26 -15.03
CA ASP A 259 3.50 -8.23 -14.70
C ASP A 259 2.21 -8.44 -15.53
N PRO A 260 1.05 -8.72 -14.89
CA PRO A 260 -0.18 -9.05 -15.60
C PRO A 260 -0.97 -7.83 -16.05
N GLN A 261 -0.55 -6.59 -15.74
CA GLN A 261 -1.39 -5.42 -15.98
C GLN A 261 -1.61 -5.14 -17.49
N PRO A 262 -2.87 -5.07 -17.97
CA PRO A 262 -3.14 -4.62 -19.31
C PRO A 262 -2.92 -3.11 -19.46
N ALA A 263 -2.43 -2.71 -20.64
CA ALA A 263 -2.22 -1.30 -20.97
C ALA A 263 -3.40 -0.65 -21.70
N THR A 264 -4.43 -1.42 -22.09
CA THR A 264 -5.62 -0.94 -22.82
C THR A 264 -6.88 -1.71 -22.43
N MET A 265 -8.05 -1.12 -22.71
CA MET A 265 -9.35 -1.77 -22.50
C MET A 265 -9.58 -3.02 -23.36
N ALA A 266 -8.83 -3.20 -24.46
CA ALA A 266 -8.95 -4.40 -25.30
C ALA A 266 -8.49 -5.67 -24.56
N ASP A 267 -7.58 -5.50 -23.61
CA ASP A 267 -6.97 -6.57 -22.82
C ASP A 267 -7.52 -6.59 -21.37
N LEU A 268 -8.68 -5.97 -21.15
CA LEU A 268 -9.30 -5.89 -19.83
C LEU A 268 -9.43 -7.30 -19.22
N TYR A 269 -8.90 -7.49 -18.02
CA TYR A 269 -9.06 -8.72 -17.27
C TYR A 269 -10.51 -8.85 -16.76
N THR A 270 -11.19 -9.93 -17.15
CA THR A 270 -12.61 -10.20 -16.78
C THR A 270 -12.77 -11.40 -15.85
N GLY A 271 -11.69 -11.94 -15.30
CA GLY A 271 -11.74 -13.07 -14.38
C GLY A 271 -12.16 -12.68 -12.97
N ALA A 272 -12.37 -13.68 -12.11
CA ALA A 272 -12.84 -13.47 -10.73
C ALA A 272 -11.73 -13.16 -9.72
N LYS A 273 -10.48 -13.52 -10.02
CA LYS A 273 -9.35 -13.30 -9.11
C LYS A 273 -9.17 -11.80 -8.85
N ASP A 274 -8.48 -11.49 -7.75
CA ASP A 274 -8.13 -10.11 -7.43
C ASP A 274 -9.38 -9.21 -7.38
N ARG A 275 -10.49 -9.76 -6.88
CA ARG A 275 -11.81 -9.10 -6.79
C ARG A 275 -12.30 -8.55 -8.14
N GLY A 276 -12.04 -9.28 -9.23
CA GLY A 276 -12.33 -8.79 -10.58
C GLY A 276 -11.21 -7.96 -11.19
N GLY A 277 -9.96 -8.23 -10.80
CA GLY A 277 -8.76 -7.56 -11.31
C GLY A 277 -8.64 -6.10 -10.89
N VAL A 278 -8.77 -5.79 -9.60
CA VAL A 278 -8.64 -4.40 -9.12
C VAL A 278 -7.20 -3.89 -9.27
N HIS A 279 -6.20 -4.68 -8.88
CA HIS A 279 -4.78 -4.35 -9.08
C HIS A 279 -4.34 -4.63 -10.52
N ILE A 280 -4.93 -5.64 -11.17
CA ILE A 280 -4.61 -5.97 -12.56
C ILE A 280 -5.04 -4.82 -13.49
N ASN A 281 -6.32 -4.44 -13.47
CA ASN A 281 -6.88 -3.49 -14.42
C ASN A 281 -6.56 -2.03 -14.10
N SER A 282 -5.97 -1.70 -12.94
CA SER A 282 -5.59 -0.32 -12.59
C SER A 282 -4.51 0.26 -13.52
N GLY A 283 -3.74 -0.59 -14.20
CA GLY A 283 -2.78 -0.19 -15.24
C GLY A 283 -3.41 0.64 -16.36
N ILE A 284 -4.65 0.35 -16.76
CA ILE A 284 -5.35 1.05 -17.84
C ILE A 284 -5.55 2.54 -17.51
N PRO A 285 -6.26 2.92 -16.43
CA PRO A 285 -6.39 4.32 -16.06
C PRO A 285 -5.07 4.95 -15.58
N ASN A 286 -4.14 4.18 -14.98
CA ASN A 286 -2.79 4.67 -14.65
C ASN A 286 -2.09 5.22 -15.88
N ARG A 287 -2.10 4.47 -16.98
CA ARG A 287 -1.52 4.90 -18.25
C ARG A 287 -2.20 6.14 -18.82
N VAL A 288 -3.53 6.23 -18.73
CA VAL A 288 -4.26 7.42 -19.15
C VAL A 288 -3.78 8.65 -18.37
N PHE A 289 -3.61 8.54 -17.05
CA PHE A 289 -3.12 9.65 -16.24
C PHE A 289 -1.71 10.09 -16.66
N VAL A 290 -0.78 9.15 -16.86
CA VAL A 290 0.59 9.47 -17.32
C VAL A 290 0.57 10.17 -18.67
N LEU A 291 -0.27 9.73 -19.61
CA LEU A 291 -0.41 10.35 -20.93
C LEU A 291 -0.98 11.77 -20.89
N VAL A 292 -1.79 12.09 -19.88
CA VAL A 292 -2.34 13.45 -19.68
C VAL A 292 -1.34 14.35 -18.95
N ALA A 293 -0.55 13.78 -18.04
CA ALA A 293 0.42 14.53 -17.24
C ALA A 293 1.68 14.93 -18.03
N LYS A 294 2.04 14.16 -19.07
CA LYS A 294 3.19 14.43 -19.97
C LYS A 294 2.80 15.30 -21.15
#